data_AF-A0AAV4JGB7-F1
#
_entry.id   AF-A0AAV4JGB7-F1
#
_cell.length_a   1.000
_cell.length_b   1.000
_cell.length_c   1.000
_cell.angle_alpha   90.00
_cell.angle_beta   90.00
_cell.angle_gamma   90.00
#
_symmetry.space_group_name_H-M   'P 1'
#
loop_
_entity.id
_entity.type
_entity.pdbx_description
1 polymer ?
#
loop_
_entity_poly.entity_id
_entity_poly.type
_entity_poly.pdbx_seq_one_letter_code
_entity_poly.pdbx_strand_id
1 'polypeptide(L)'
;MPSYSQRSKRRILIVVAIVIGIAVIAAIAIPLALRGGDNDDEDDKKDDKSRNKSEAVTGSQPNDCFPEAEGNPSQANETVCQSRGCRFDANATKSPVCSYQDESYRLKVTDISTNDHGFTVKLEQVGSAPFGGDVANWIFRFENKGENVARFTFDTEDGNRYKVPKTMNLQSHSASSPNYDVKITNNESFAFQITRKDTGTVIWDSASVILSNQFLQAATLLPSTYVYGLGEQKHETLRHKLTKTWPAFSRDQPPSFDVRHYILPTNF
;
A
#
# COMPACT_ATOMS: atom_id res chain seq x y z
N MET A 1 8.76 -39.74 79.55
CA MET A 1 7.93 -38.69 78.93
C MET A 1 8.72 -37.38 78.94
N PRO A 2 9.13 -36.83 77.79
CA PRO A 2 9.81 -35.53 77.77
C PRO A 2 8.77 -34.42 77.96
N SER A 3 9.04 -33.49 78.88
CA SER A 3 8.10 -32.43 79.25
C SER A 3 7.79 -31.50 78.07
N TYR A 4 6.58 -30.93 78.09
CA TYR A 4 6.02 -30.03 77.07
C TYR A 4 6.97 -28.88 76.65
N SER A 5 7.89 -28.48 77.54
CA SER A 5 8.93 -27.47 77.31
C SER A 5 10.02 -27.88 76.29
N GLN A 6 10.33 -29.18 76.15
CA GLN A 6 11.33 -29.65 75.18
C GLN A 6 10.79 -29.74 73.74
N ARG A 7 9.49 -30.02 73.57
CA ARG A 7 8.87 -30.12 72.23
C ARG A 7 8.66 -28.76 71.56
N SER A 8 8.39 -27.70 72.30
CA SER A 8 8.27 -26.34 71.74
C SER A 8 9.63 -25.77 71.32
N LYS A 9 10.67 -25.97 72.15
CA LYS A 9 12.06 -25.55 71.84
C LYS A 9 12.59 -26.21 70.57
N ARG A 10 12.27 -27.49 70.34
CA ARG A 10 12.67 -28.22 69.12
C ARG A 10 11.97 -27.70 67.87
N ARG A 11 10.71 -27.27 67.97
CA ARG A 11 9.98 -26.63 66.85
C ARG A 11 10.51 -25.23 66.54
N ILE A 12 10.82 -24.44 67.58
CA ILE A 12 11.42 -23.11 67.41
C ILE A 12 12.82 -23.22 66.76
N LEU A 13 13.64 -24.17 67.19
CA LEU A 13 14.96 -24.43 66.58
C LEU A 13 14.85 -24.82 65.09
N ILE A 14 13.86 -25.62 64.70
CA ILE A 14 13.64 -25.99 63.29
C ILE A 14 13.21 -24.77 62.47
N VAL A 15 12.28 -23.95 62.99
CA VAL A 15 11.83 -22.74 62.28
C VAL A 15 12.97 -21.73 62.14
N VAL A 16 13.78 -21.53 63.18
CA VAL A 16 14.96 -20.63 63.13
C VAL A 16 16.00 -21.16 62.13
N ALA A 17 16.25 -22.48 62.09
CA ALA A 17 17.17 -23.07 61.12
C ALA A 17 16.69 -22.90 59.66
N ILE A 18 15.37 -23.02 59.40
CA ILE A 18 14.79 -22.81 58.07
C ILE A 18 14.92 -21.34 57.65
N VAL A 19 14.62 -20.40 58.55
CA VAL A 19 14.73 -18.96 58.26
C VAL A 19 16.17 -18.54 57.99
N ILE A 20 17.14 -19.07 58.76
CA ILE A 20 18.57 -18.83 58.52
C ILE A 20 19.00 -19.44 57.17
N GLY A 21 18.54 -20.65 56.84
CA GLY A 21 18.83 -21.29 55.55
C GLY A 21 18.34 -20.47 54.35
N ILE A 22 17.12 -19.93 54.42
CA ILE A 22 16.55 -19.09 53.36
C ILE A 22 17.32 -17.76 53.24
N ALA A 23 17.70 -17.14 54.36
CA ALA A 23 18.47 -15.90 54.36
C ALA A 23 19.88 -16.09 53.75
N VAL A 24 20.54 -17.23 54.01
CA VAL A 24 21.86 -17.55 53.43
C VAL A 24 21.75 -17.80 51.92
N ILE A 25 20.70 -18.47 51.45
CA ILE A 25 20.47 -18.69 50.01
C ILE A 25 20.23 -17.36 49.28
N ALA A 26 19.43 -16.45 49.86
CA ALA A 26 19.19 -15.13 49.29
C ALA A 26 20.47 -14.27 49.26
N ALA A 27 21.30 -14.32 50.31
CA ALA A 27 22.55 -13.56 50.38
C ALA A 27 23.62 -14.03 49.40
N ILE A 28 23.58 -15.29 48.93
CA ILE A 28 24.54 -15.84 47.96
C ILE A 28 24.03 -15.73 46.52
N ALA A 29 22.74 -15.98 46.28
CA ALA A 29 22.18 -16.01 44.92
C ALA A 29 21.98 -14.61 44.32
N ILE A 30 21.65 -13.61 45.14
CA ILE A 30 21.37 -12.24 44.64
C ILE A 30 22.65 -11.51 44.17
N PRO A 31 23.81 -11.60 44.85
CA PRO A 31 25.05 -11.01 44.33
C PRO A 31 25.59 -11.69 43.07
N LEU A 32 25.31 -12.99 42.87
CA LEU A 32 25.72 -13.73 41.67
C LEU A 32 24.88 -13.38 40.44
N ALA A 33 23.59 -13.05 40.61
CA ALA A 33 22.73 -12.60 39.52
C ALA A 33 22.96 -11.13 39.11
N LEU A 34 23.62 -10.34 39.96
CA LEU A 34 23.91 -8.91 39.74
C LEU A 34 25.36 -8.63 39.30
N ARG A 35 26.22 -9.66 39.15
CA ARG A 35 27.65 -9.49 38.82
C ARG A 35 28.09 -10.15 37.50
N GLY A 36 27.15 -10.62 36.68
CA GLY A 36 27.46 -11.27 35.41
C GLY A 36 26.80 -10.58 34.22
N GLY A 37 27.42 -9.50 33.71
CA GLY A 37 27.11 -9.02 32.35
C GLY A 37 27.22 -7.51 32.07
N ASP A 38 28.19 -6.79 32.62
CA ASP A 38 28.69 -5.55 32.00
C ASP A 38 29.87 -5.92 31.10
N ASN A 39 29.74 -5.66 29.80
CA ASN A 39 30.87 -5.29 28.94
C ASN A 39 30.49 -3.95 28.35
N ASP A 40 31.15 -2.90 28.86
CA ASP A 40 31.20 -1.57 28.28
C ASP A 40 31.91 -1.64 26.93
N ASP A 41 31.44 -0.84 25.97
CA ASP A 41 32.32 0.01 25.17
C ASP A 41 31.52 1.26 24.75
N GLU A 42 32.07 2.40 25.15
CA GLU A 42 31.58 3.77 24.99
C GLU A 42 31.73 4.31 23.55
N ASP A 43 31.12 5.48 23.35
CA ASP A 43 31.35 6.49 22.31
C ASP A 43 30.67 6.33 20.94
N ASP A 44 29.57 7.06 20.74
CA ASP A 44 29.65 8.39 20.09
C ASP A 44 28.30 9.14 20.20
N LYS A 45 28.30 10.31 20.83
CA LYS A 45 27.17 11.26 20.81
C LYS A 45 27.28 12.09 19.52
N LYS A 46 26.35 11.89 18.58
CA LYS A 46 26.00 12.93 17.58
C LYS A 46 24.49 13.02 17.36
N ASP A 47 23.97 14.16 17.83
CA ASP A 47 22.98 15.02 17.20
C ASP A 47 21.69 14.43 16.62
N ASP A 48 20.62 14.75 17.35
CA ASP A 48 19.25 14.99 16.90
C ASP A 48 19.18 15.74 15.54
N LYS A 49 18.81 15.00 14.48
CA LYS A 49 17.88 15.42 13.41
C LYS A 49 17.78 14.34 12.32
N SER A 50 16.90 13.37 12.52
CA SER A 50 16.34 12.59 11.42
C SER A 50 14.93 12.14 11.78
N ARG A 51 13.97 13.04 11.59
CA ARG A 51 12.56 12.66 11.45
C ARG A 51 12.47 11.78 10.20
N ASN A 52 12.07 10.52 10.40
CA ASN A 52 11.52 9.58 9.42
C ASN A 52 11.40 10.14 8.00
N LYS A 53 12.47 10.00 7.21
CA LYS A 53 12.31 9.96 5.76
C LYS A 53 11.71 8.59 5.47
N SER A 54 10.42 8.53 5.15
CA SER A 54 9.85 7.29 4.63
C SER A 54 10.71 6.89 3.44
N GLU A 55 11.25 5.68 3.47
CA GLU A 55 11.88 5.09 2.29
C GLU A 55 10.81 5.05 1.21
N ALA A 56 10.86 6.03 0.31
CA ALA A 56 10.19 5.95 -0.97
C ALA A 56 10.69 4.68 -1.65
N VAL A 57 9.79 3.87 -2.16
CA VAL A 57 10.14 2.63 -2.86
C VAL A 57 10.93 3.00 -4.11
N THR A 58 12.25 2.92 -4.04
CA THR A 58 13.16 3.17 -5.15
C THR A 58 13.26 1.93 -6.02
N GLY A 59 12.51 1.93 -7.12
CA GLY A 59 12.53 0.90 -8.15
C GLY A 59 11.18 0.81 -8.84
N SER A 60 10.99 1.53 -9.95
CA SER A 60 9.80 1.38 -10.78
C SER A 60 9.84 -0.01 -11.42
N GLN A 61 9.07 -0.95 -10.87
CA GLN A 61 8.82 -2.23 -11.54
C GLN A 61 7.90 -1.98 -12.75
N PRO A 62 8.12 -2.63 -13.90
CA PRO A 62 7.21 -2.53 -15.02
C PRO A 62 5.79 -2.94 -14.62
N ASN A 63 4.79 -2.23 -15.13
CA ASN A 63 3.39 -2.58 -14.90
C ASN A 63 3.01 -3.85 -15.68
N ASP A 64 2.22 -4.71 -15.05
CA ASP A 64 1.82 -6.01 -15.59
C ASP A 64 0.75 -5.88 -16.68
N CYS A 65 1.05 -6.37 -17.88
CA CYS A 65 0.14 -6.40 -19.03
C CYS A 65 -0.59 -7.75 -19.18
N PHE A 66 -0.32 -8.69 -18.28
CA PHE A 66 -1.02 -9.97 -18.19
C PHE A 66 -1.47 -10.27 -16.74
N PRO A 67 -2.21 -9.34 -16.10
CA PRO A 67 -2.58 -9.41 -14.68
C PRO A 67 -3.44 -10.63 -14.32
N GLU A 68 -4.15 -11.22 -15.28
CA GLU A 68 -4.97 -12.42 -15.04
C GLU A 68 -4.15 -13.69 -14.78
N ALA A 69 -2.85 -13.67 -15.05
CA ALA A 69 -1.96 -14.75 -14.61
C ALA A 69 -1.69 -14.71 -13.10
N GLU A 70 -2.12 -13.66 -12.38
CA GLU A 70 -1.88 -13.49 -10.95
C GLU A 70 -0.39 -13.62 -10.58
N GLY A 71 0.51 -13.15 -11.46
CA GLY A 71 1.95 -13.27 -11.30
C GLY A 71 2.54 -14.64 -11.59
N ASN A 72 1.77 -15.58 -12.16
CA ASN A 72 2.26 -16.88 -12.62
C ASN A 72 2.97 -16.74 -13.98
N PRO A 73 4.31 -16.83 -14.02
CA PRO A 73 5.08 -16.65 -15.25
C PRO A 73 4.79 -17.73 -16.31
N SER A 74 4.28 -18.90 -15.89
CA SER A 74 3.98 -20.01 -16.80
C SER A 74 2.67 -19.85 -17.56
N GLN A 75 1.80 -18.91 -17.15
CA GLN A 75 0.52 -18.65 -17.83
C GLN A 75 0.64 -17.57 -18.92
N ALA A 76 1.59 -16.65 -18.78
CA ALA A 76 1.92 -15.70 -19.84
C ALA A 76 2.93 -16.35 -20.79
N ASN A 77 2.51 -16.71 -22.01
CA ASN A 77 3.44 -17.09 -23.07
C ASN A 77 3.76 -15.88 -23.98
N GLU A 78 4.87 -15.96 -24.70
CA GLU A 78 5.37 -14.87 -25.54
C GLU A 78 4.33 -14.39 -26.56
N THR A 79 3.68 -15.33 -27.25
CA THR A 79 2.70 -15.03 -28.31
C THR A 79 1.52 -14.23 -27.78
N VAL A 80 0.95 -14.62 -26.65
CA VAL A 80 -0.19 -13.92 -26.06
C VAL A 80 0.24 -12.54 -25.55
N CYS A 81 1.40 -12.42 -24.92
CA CYS A 81 1.92 -11.14 -24.46
C CYS A 81 2.12 -10.15 -25.62
N GLN A 82 2.78 -10.60 -26.69
CA GLN A 82 3.04 -9.78 -27.89
C GLN A 82 1.75 -9.44 -28.64
N SER A 83 0.74 -10.32 -28.64
CA SER A 83 -0.57 -10.02 -29.25
C SER A 83 -1.29 -8.84 -28.60
N ARG A 84 -0.95 -8.49 -27.36
CA ARG A 84 -1.43 -7.30 -26.65
C ARG A 84 -0.56 -6.05 -26.86
N GLY A 85 0.45 -6.13 -27.71
CA GLY A 85 1.44 -5.07 -27.90
C GLY A 85 2.43 -4.94 -26.74
N CYS A 86 2.50 -5.93 -25.85
CA CYS A 86 3.31 -5.86 -24.64
C CYS A 86 4.66 -6.57 -24.80
N ARG A 87 5.59 -6.30 -23.88
CA ARG A 87 6.93 -6.89 -23.87
C ARG A 87 6.94 -8.16 -23.05
N PHE A 88 7.32 -9.26 -23.69
CA PHE A 88 7.64 -10.51 -23.02
C PHE A 88 9.10 -10.53 -22.59
N ASP A 89 9.37 -10.88 -21.34
CA ASP A 89 10.72 -11.08 -20.80
C ASP A 89 10.85 -12.48 -20.20
N ALA A 90 11.39 -13.41 -20.98
CA ALA A 90 11.61 -14.80 -20.58
C ALA A 90 12.56 -14.96 -19.38
N ASN A 91 13.39 -13.96 -19.11
CA ASN A 91 14.40 -13.98 -18.04
C ASN A 91 13.94 -13.24 -16.78
N ALA A 92 12.71 -12.75 -16.76
CA ALA A 92 12.16 -12.04 -15.61
C ALA A 92 12.15 -12.95 -14.37
N THR A 93 13.01 -12.62 -13.41
CA THR A 93 13.11 -13.33 -12.12
C THR A 93 12.03 -12.89 -11.13
N LYS A 94 11.30 -11.82 -11.46
CA LYS A 94 10.18 -11.26 -10.70
C LYS A 94 9.04 -10.90 -11.67
N SER A 95 7.80 -10.96 -11.20
CA SER A 95 6.64 -10.49 -11.96
C SER A 95 6.78 -8.99 -12.28
N PRO A 96 6.36 -8.53 -13.48
CA PRO A 96 5.69 -9.29 -14.53
C PRO A 96 6.61 -9.79 -15.65
N VAL A 97 6.32 -11.00 -16.15
CA VAL A 97 6.94 -11.56 -17.37
C VAL A 97 6.41 -10.89 -18.63
N CYS A 98 5.17 -10.38 -18.58
CA CYS A 98 4.56 -9.59 -19.64
C CYS A 98 4.31 -8.17 -19.16
N SER A 99 5.04 -7.20 -19.69
CA SER A 99 4.99 -5.80 -19.23
C SER A 99 4.52 -4.85 -20.31
N TYR A 100 3.85 -3.76 -19.90
CA TYR A 100 3.51 -2.68 -20.82
C TYR A 100 4.77 -2.08 -21.47
N GLN A 101 4.65 -1.69 -22.74
CA GLN A 101 5.65 -0.89 -23.44
C GLN A 101 5.13 0.54 -23.60
N ASP A 102 6.03 1.53 -23.48
CA ASP A 102 5.66 2.95 -23.52
C ASP A 102 4.92 3.37 -24.81
N GLU A 103 5.17 2.66 -25.92
CA GLU A 103 4.52 2.92 -27.21
C GLU A 103 3.24 2.10 -27.47
N SER A 104 2.91 1.13 -26.61
CA SER A 104 1.79 0.20 -26.84
C SER A 104 0.43 0.83 -26.56
N TYR A 105 0.34 1.59 -25.48
CA TYR A 105 -0.83 2.35 -25.06
C TYR A 105 -0.37 3.55 -24.25
N ARG A 106 -0.88 4.74 -24.57
CA ARG A 106 -0.77 5.92 -23.71
C ARG A 106 -1.92 6.88 -23.93
N LEU A 107 -2.11 7.77 -22.97
CA LEU A 107 -3.03 8.90 -23.09
C LEU A 107 -2.22 10.16 -23.33
N LYS A 108 -2.41 10.82 -24.47
CA LYS A 108 -1.74 12.06 -24.83
C LYS A 108 -2.60 13.26 -24.47
N VAL A 109 -2.02 14.26 -23.84
CA VAL A 109 -2.66 15.55 -23.58
C VAL A 109 -2.83 16.33 -24.88
N THR A 110 -4.07 16.65 -25.22
CA THR A 110 -4.41 17.46 -26.40
C THR A 110 -4.83 18.89 -26.04
N ASP A 111 -5.42 19.08 -24.86
CA ASP A 111 -5.84 20.40 -24.38
C ASP A 111 -5.88 20.44 -22.84
N ILE A 112 -5.63 21.61 -22.26
CA ILE A 112 -5.75 21.88 -20.84
C ILE A 112 -6.55 23.16 -20.64
N SER A 113 -7.64 23.06 -19.88
CA SER A 113 -8.47 24.21 -19.49
C SER A 113 -8.57 24.32 -17.98
N THR A 114 -8.20 25.48 -17.44
CA THR A 114 -8.32 25.79 -16.00
C THR A 114 -9.66 26.45 -15.71
N ASN A 115 -10.20 26.21 -14.53
CA ASN A 115 -11.34 26.96 -14.01
C ASN A 115 -11.11 27.31 -12.53
N ASP A 116 -12.00 28.09 -11.94
CA ASP A 116 -11.92 28.55 -10.55
C ASP A 116 -11.88 27.39 -9.53
N HIS A 117 -12.20 26.17 -9.96
CA HIS A 117 -12.31 24.99 -9.12
C HIS A 117 -11.31 23.86 -9.41
N GLY A 118 -10.37 24.07 -10.33
CA GLY A 118 -9.39 23.07 -10.74
C GLY A 118 -9.07 23.17 -12.24
N PHE A 119 -8.93 22.03 -12.90
CA PHE A 119 -8.63 22.00 -14.33
C PHE A 119 -9.16 20.75 -15.01
N THR A 120 -9.35 20.83 -16.32
CA THR A 120 -9.79 19.76 -17.20
C THR A 120 -8.72 19.54 -18.25
N VAL A 121 -8.44 18.28 -18.56
CA VAL A 121 -7.46 17.86 -19.55
C VAL A 121 -8.16 16.95 -20.56
N LYS A 122 -8.06 17.30 -21.83
CA LYS A 122 -8.47 16.40 -22.92
C LYS A 122 -7.32 15.45 -23.22
N LEU A 123 -7.65 14.18 -23.29
CA LEU A 123 -6.72 13.08 -23.48
C LEU A 123 -7.11 12.29 -24.72
N GLU A 124 -6.17 12.09 -25.63
CA GLU A 124 -6.30 11.21 -26.79
C GLU A 124 -5.61 9.89 -26.51
N GLN A 125 -6.30 8.77 -26.76
CA GLN A 125 -5.69 7.46 -26.69
C GLN A 125 -4.78 7.25 -27.90
N VAL A 126 -3.52 6.89 -27.64
CA VAL A 126 -2.55 6.47 -28.65
C VAL A 126 -2.24 4.99 -28.43
N GLY A 127 -2.32 4.21 -29.51
CA GLY A 127 -2.22 2.75 -29.44
C GLY A 127 -3.52 2.10 -28.99
N SER A 128 -3.46 0.82 -28.63
CA SER A 128 -4.63 0.01 -28.29
C SER A 128 -4.52 -0.54 -26.88
N ALA A 129 -5.65 -0.55 -26.17
CA ALA A 129 -5.74 -1.14 -24.86
C ALA A 129 -5.51 -2.66 -24.96
N PRO A 130 -4.79 -3.26 -23.99
CA PRO A 130 -4.43 -4.68 -24.02
C PRO A 130 -5.62 -5.65 -24.01
N PHE A 131 -6.81 -5.18 -23.59
CA PHE A 131 -8.05 -5.95 -23.49
C PHE A 131 -9.13 -5.48 -24.47
N GLY A 132 -8.77 -4.63 -25.45
CA GLY A 132 -9.72 -4.01 -26.36
C GLY A 132 -10.70 -3.06 -25.67
N GLY A 133 -11.76 -2.70 -26.40
CA GLY A 133 -12.74 -1.71 -25.95
C GLY A 133 -12.18 -0.28 -25.94
N ASP A 134 -11.32 0.02 -26.90
CA ASP A 134 -10.66 1.33 -27.04
C ASP A 134 -11.65 2.48 -27.06
N VAL A 135 -11.26 3.59 -26.43
CA VAL A 135 -12.01 4.84 -26.38
C VAL A 135 -11.06 5.95 -26.80
N ALA A 136 -11.35 6.56 -27.94
CA ALA A 136 -10.44 7.52 -28.58
C ALA A 136 -10.13 8.73 -27.70
N ASN A 137 -11.14 9.28 -27.01
CA ASN A 137 -11.01 10.51 -26.24
C ASN A 137 -11.50 10.34 -24.81
N TRP A 138 -10.66 10.77 -23.86
CA TRP A 138 -10.93 10.80 -22.43
C TRP A 138 -10.83 12.22 -21.89
N ILE A 139 -11.56 12.49 -20.82
CA ILE A 139 -11.51 13.73 -20.07
C ILE A 139 -11.00 13.41 -18.67
N PHE A 140 -9.82 13.93 -18.34
CA PHE A 140 -9.37 14.01 -16.96
C PHE A 140 -9.86 15.33 -16.35
N ARG A 141 -10.46 15.27 -15.17
CA ARG A 141 -10.89 16.45 -14.43
C ARG A 141 -10.30 16.41 -13.04
N PHE A 142 -9.66 17.49 -12.64
CA PHE A 142 -9.26 17.75 -11.29
C PHE A 142 -10.18 18.80 -10.67
N GLU A 143 -10.68 18.52 -9.46
CA GLU A 143 -11.49 19.44 -8.67
C GLU A 143 -10.91 19.55 -7.25
N ASN A 144 -10.67 20.79 -6.81
CA ASN A 144 -10.39 21.09 -5.41
C ASN A 144 -11.70 21.15 -4.63
N LYS A 145 -11.88 20.23 -3.68
CA LYS A 145 -13.07 20.11 -2.81
C LYS A 145 -12.75 20.50 -1.37
N GLY A 146 -12.17 21.68 -1.20
CA GLY A 146 -11.73 22.21 0.09
C GLY A 146 -10.24 21.98 0.36
N GLU A 147 -9.79 22.30 1.57
CA GLU A 147 -8.36 22.33 1.91
C GLU A 147 -7.68 20.95 1.84
N ASN A 148 -8.44 19.88 2.10
CA ASN A 148 -7.90 18.54 2.34
C ASN A 148 -8.44 17.46 1.39
N VAL A 149 -9.29 17.82 0.42
CA VAL A 149 -9.88 16.86 -0.52
C VAL A 149 -9.52 17.23 -1.96
N ALA A 150 -8.61 16.45 -2.52
CA ALA A 150 -8.26 16.46 -3.93
C ALA A 150 -9.11 15.41 -4.66
N ARG A 151 -9.95 15.83 -5.63
CA ARG A 151 -10.77 14.90 -6.42
C ARG A 151 -10.28 14.91 -7.86
N PHE A 152 -10.08 13.73 -8.43
CA PHE A 152 -9.91 13.60 -9.87
C PHE A 152 -10.83 12.53 -10.45
N THR A 153 -11.17 12.66 -11.72
CA THR A 153 -12.00 11.71 -12.47
C THR A 153 -11.48 11.53 -13.88
N PHE A 154 -11.68 10.34 -14.44
CA PHE A 154 -11.57 10.08 -15.88
C PHE A 154 -12.96 9.72 -16.41
N ASP A 155 -13.33 10.25 -17.56
CA ASP A 155 -14.63 9.98 -18.19
C ASP A 155 -14.54 10.14 -19.72
N THR A 156 -15.55 9.70 -20.44
CA THR A 156 -15.73 10.01 -21.87
C THR A 156 -16.30 11.41 -22.05
N GLU A 157 -16.12 11.99 -23.23
CA GLU A 157 -16.68 13.32 -23.55
C GLU A 157 -18.21 13.37 -23.44
N ASP A 158 -18.89 12.27 -23.74
CA ASP A 158 -20.35 12.16 -23.65
C ASP A 158 -20.85 12.02 -22.19
N GLY A 159 -19.96 11.70 -21.25
CA GLY A 159 -20.26 11.53 -19.83
C GLY A 159 -21.22 10.39 -19.48
N ASN A 160 -21.50 9.48 -20.42
CA ASN A 160 -22.54 8.44 -20.32
C ASN A 160 -22.09 7.17 -19.60
N ARG A 161 -20.81 7.06 -19.25
CA ARG A 161 -20.30 5.89 -18.52
C ARG A 161 -20.99 5.82 -17.15
N TYR A 162 -21.21 4.59 -16.69
CA TYR A 162 -21.82 4.35 -15.39
C TYR A 162 -21.03 5.05 -14.27
N LYS A 163 -21.76 5.79 -13.43
CA LYS A 163 -21.27 6.43 -12.21
C LYS A 163 -22.08 5.88 -11.06
N VAL A 164 -21.40 5.58 -9.95
CA VAL A 164 -22.09 5.13 -8.74
C VAL A 164 -23.11 6.21 -8.34
N PRO A 165 -24.42 5.90 -8.28
CA PRO A 165 -25.48 6.88 -8.04
C PRO A 165 -25.57 7.23 -6.55
N LYS A 166 -24.49 7.79 -6.01
CA LYS A 166 -24.37 8.17 -4.61
C LYS A 166 -23.86 9.60 -4.49
N THR A 167 -24.66 10.45 -3.86
CA THR A 167 -24.24 11.79 -3.51
C THR A 167 -23.17 11.73 -2.43
N MET A 168 -22.03 12.36 -2.69
CA MET A 168 -20.98 12.57 -1.70
C MET A 168 -21.20 13.92 -1.01
N ASN A 169 -21.08 13.96 0.32
CA ASN A 169 -21.11 15.21 1.08
C ASN A 169 -19.73 15.88 1.03
N LEU A 170 -19.39 16.46 -0.13
CA LEU A 170 -18.13 17.18 -0.34
C LEU A 170 -18.38 18.69 -0.34
N GLN A 171 -17.39 19.46 0.10
CA GLN A 171 -17.43 20.91 -0.02
C GLN A 171 -17.53 21.29 -1.52
N SER A 172 -18.48 22.16 -1.84
CA SER A 172 -18.72 22.60 -3.22
C SER A 172 -17.72 23.64 -3.71
N HIS A 173 -17.08 24.36 -2.79
CA HIS A 173 -16.17 25.47 -3.09
C HIS A 173 -14.73 25.03 -2.99
N SER A 174 -13.89 25.57 -3.87
CA SER A 174 -12.45 25.35 -3.80
C SER A 174 -11.84 26.20 -2.71
N ALA A 175 -10.91 25.62 -1.96
CA ALA A 175 -10.15 26.37 -0.97
C ALA A 175 -9.18 27.32 -1.66
N SER A 176 -9.06 28.55 -1.16
CA SER A 176 -8.07 29.53 -1.62
C SER A 176 -6.63 29.05 -1.40
N SER A 177 -6.40 28.21 -0.40
CA SER A 177 -5.10 27.61 -0.08
C SER A 177 -5.25 26.14 0.29
N PRO A 178 -5.35 25.21 -0.68
CA PRO A 178 -5.35 23.77 -0.39
C PRO A 178 -4.01 23.33 0.18
N ASN A 179 -4.01 22.27 1.00
CA ASN A 179 -2.80 21.67 1.61
C ASN A 179 -2.01 20.76 0.65
N TYR A 180 -2.42 20.73 -0.62
CA TYR A 180 -1.81 19.95 -1.67
C TYR A 180 -1.64 20.78 -2.94
N ASP A 181 -0.68 20.39 -3.76
CA ASP A 181 -0.49 20.85 -5.14
C ASP A 181 -0.75 19.69 -6.10
N VAL A 182 -1.25 20.01 -7.30
CA VAL A 182 -1.45 19.04 -8.37
C VAL A 182 -0.75 19.52 -9.62
N LYS A 183 0.01 18.63 -10.25
CA LYS A 183 0.80 18.94 -11.45
C LYS A 183 0.72 17.81 -12.45
N ILE A 184 0.49 18.15 -13.72
CA ILE A 184 0.72 17.24 -14.85
C ILE A 184 2.23 17.13 -15.06
N THR A 185 2.76 15.91 -14.98
CA THR A 185 4.20 15.62 -15.03
C THR A 185 4.65 15.15 -16.40
N ASN A 186 3.75 14.61 -17.23
CA ASN A 186 4.03 14.21 -18.60
C ASN A 186 2.78 14.42 -19.47
N ASN A 187 2.97 15.03 -20.63
CA ASN A 187 1.89 15.33 -21.58
C ASN A 187 1.78 14.29 -22.70
N GLU A 188 2.88 13.65 -23.11
CA GLU A 188 2.85 12.65 -24.19
C GLU A 188 2.33 11.30 -23.70
N SER A 189 2.69 10.95 -22.46
CA SER A 189 2.14 9.83 -21.71
C SER A 189 1.59 10.37 -20.39
N PHE A 190 0.32 10.74 -20.40
CA PHE A 190 -0.35 11.48 -19.34
C PHE A 190 -0.03 10.92 -17.96
N ALA A 191 0.64 11.75 -17.18
CA ALA A 191 0.94 11.49 -15.78
C ALA A 191 0.73 12.77 -14.97
N PHE A 192 0.35 12.61 -13.71
CA PHE A 192 0.17 13.69 -12.77
C PHE A 192 0.59 13.27 -11.37
N GLN A 193 0.94 14.27 -10.57
CA GLN A 193 1.31 14.13 -9.18
C GLN A 193 0.39 14.97 -8.29
N ILE A 194 0.13 14.46 -7.09
CA ILE A 194 -0.45 15.22 -5.98
C ILE A 194 0.61 15.27 -4.88
N THR A 195 0.99 16.48 -4.47
CA THR A 195 2.07 16.72 -3.52
C THR A 195 1.53 17.43 -2.30
N ARG A 196 1.86 16.95 -1.11
CA ARG A 196 1.56 17.63 0.14
C ARG A 196 2.45 18.88 0.28
N LYS A 197 1.85 20.06 0.48
CA LYS A 197 2.58 21.34 0.45
C LYS A 197 3.58 21.54 1.58
N ASP A 198 3.17 21.20 2.79
CA ASP A 198 3.96 21.45 4.01
C ASP A 198 5.28 20.66 4.05
N THR A 199 5.28 19.43 3.53
CA THR A 199 6.44 18.53 3.53
C THR A 199 7.09 18.34 2.15
N GLY A 200 6.41 18.73 1.07
CA GLY A 200 6.81 18.41 -0.29
C GLY A 200 6.69 16.94 -0.66
N THR A 201 5.99 16.12 0.15
CA THR A 201 5.85 14.68 -0.09
C THR A 201 4.84 14.42 -1.21
N VAL A 202 5.26 13.70 -2.26
CA VAL A 202 4.37 13.22 -3.32
C VAL A 202 3.49 12.09 -2.75
N ILE A 203 2.19 12.36 -2.62
CA ILE A 203 1.21 11.41 -2.03
C ILE A 203 0.47 10.60 -3.11
N TRP A 204 0.48 11.09 -4.35
CA TRP A 204 0.05 10.37 -5.54
C TRP A 204 1.03 10.67 -6.64
N ASP A 205 1.56 9.64 -7.29
CA ASP A 205 2.44 9.74 -8.44
C ASP A 205 1.98 8.72 -9.47
N SER A 206 1.24 9.15 -10.48
CA SER A 206 0.64 8.24 -11.45
C SER A 206 1.74 7.54 -12.26
N ALA A 207 1.97 6.26 -11.95
CA ALA A 207 2.93 5.43 -12.66
C ALA A 207 2.35 4.92 -14.00
N SER A 208 1.04 4.68 -14.05
CA SER A 208 0.34 4.26 -15.27
C SER A 208 -1.15 4.51 -15.16
N VAL A 209 -1.75 4.92 -16.27
CA VAL A 209 -3.21 5.06 -16.44
C VAL A 209 -3.59 4.36 -17.74
N ILE A 210 -4.42 3.33 -17.65
CA ILE A 210 -4.90 2.56 -18.81
C ILE A 210 -6.42 2.50 -18.73
N LEU A 211 -7.10 2.95 -19.78
CA LEU A 211 -8.53 3.10 -19.78
C LEU A 211 -9.10 2.50 -21.06
N SER A 212 -10.11 1.65 -20.88
CA SER A 212 -10.93 1.12 -21.96
C SER A 212 -12.36 0.97 -21.46
N ASN A 213 -13.23 0.46 -22.32
CA ASN A 213 -14.64 0.31 -21.99
C ASN A 213 -14.89 -0.61 -20.79
N GLN A 214 -14.11 -1.68 -20.63
CA GLN A 214 -14.31 -2.68 -19.56
C GLN A 214 -13.06 -2.93 -18.71
N PHE A 215 -11.97 -2.20 -18.94
CA PHE A 215 -10.76 -2.27 -18.13
C PHE A 215 -10.27 -0.86 -17.78
N LEU A 216 -10.12 -0.59 -16.48
CA LEU A 216 -9.60 0.67 -15.97
C LEU A 216 -8.49 0.36 -14.98
N GLN A 217 -7.31 0.90 -15.21
CA GLN A 217 -6.15 0.79 -14.34
C GLN A 217 -5.61 2.18 -14.01
N ALA A 218 -5.37 2.39 -12.72
CA ALA A 218 -4.62 3.54 -12.21
C ALA A 218 -3.59 3.03 -11.21
N ALA A 219 -2.31 3.13 -11.58
CA ALA A 219 -1.19 2.74 -10.73
C ALA A 219 -0.53 4.00 -10.15
N THR A 220 -0.17 3.97 -8.86
CA THR A 220 0.55 5.06 -8.20
C THR A 220 1.75 4.53 -7.44
N LEU A 221 2.85 5.31 -7.42
CA LEU A 221 3.91 5.10 -6.45
C LEU A 221 3.44 5.61 -5.09
N LEU A 222 3.78 4.88 -4.03
CA LEU A 222 3.38 5.21 -2.67
C LEU A 222 4.52 5.89 -1.93
N PRO A 223 4.24 6.92 -1.11
CA PRO A 223 5.27 7.59 -0.31
C PRO A 223 5.80 6.71 0.84
N SER A 224 5.14 5.60 1.15
CA SER A 224 5.56 4.67 2.20
C SER A 224 5.03 3.25 1.98
N THR A 225 5.58 2.29 2.71
CA THR A 225 5.15 0.88 2.70
C THR A 225 4.06 0.56 3.74
N TYR A 226 3.41 1.58 4.31
CA TYR A 226 2.36 1.43 5.33
C TYR A 226 0.99 1.73 4.73
N VAL A 227 0.32 0.69 4.23
CA VAL A 227 -1.01 0.77 3.61
C VAL A 227 -2.02 0.00 4.45
N TYR A 228 -3.22 0.56 4.58
CA TYR A 228 -4.33 0.06 5.40
C TYR A 228 -5.65 0.26 4.65
N GLY A 229 -6.70 -0.49 4.99
CA GLY A 229 -8.01 -0.42 4.32
C GLY A 229 -8.23 -1.58 3.35
N LEU A 230 -8.90 -1.33 2.21
CA LEU A 230 -9.28 -2.32 1.18
C LEU A 230 -10.14 -3.47 1.76
N GLY A 231 -11.46 -3.38 1.64
CA GLY A 231 -12.39 -4.35 2.23
C GLY A 231 -13.54 -4.70 1.28
N GLU A 232 -14.31 -5.76 1.52
CA GLU A 232 -14.32 -6.67 2.68
C GLU A 232 -13.58 -7.99 2.40
N GLN A 233 -12.43 -8.22 3.07
CA GLN A 233 -11.66 -9.46 3.02
C GLN A 233 -11.02 -9.72 4.38
N LYS A 234 -10.66 -10.98 4.66
CA LYS A 234 -9.91 -11.33 5.87
C LYS A 234 -8.43 -11.09 5.67
N HIS A 235 -7.87 -10.12 6.40
CA HIS A 235 -6.43 -9.84 6.37
C HIS A 235 -5.71 -10.54 7.53
N GLU A 236 -4.49 -11.03 7.29
CA GLU A 236 -3.61 -11.58 8.34
C GLU A 236 -3.18 -10.49 9.34
N THR A 237 -2.93 -9.28 8.83
CA THR A 237 -2.44 -8.13 9.58
C THR A 237 -3.17 -6.88 9.11
N LEU A 238 -3.27 -5.86 9.98
CA LEU A 238 -3.87 -4.58 9.61
C LEU A 238 -3.07 -3.87 8.50
N ARG A 239 -1.73 -3.88 8.60
CA ARG A 239 -0.82 -3.39 7.56
C ARG A 239 -0.80 -4.38 6.39
N HIS A 240 -0.92 -3.87 5.18
CA HIS A 240 -0.89 -4.66 3.95
C HIS A 240 0.52 -5.10 3.54
N LYS A 241 0.62 -6.34 3.04
CA LYS A 241 1.74 -6.80 2.22
C LYS A 241 1.53 -6.27 0.79
N LEU A 242 2.47 -5.51 0.24
CA LEU A 242 2.36 -4.88 -1.09
C LEU A 242 2.58 -5.85 -2.27
N THR A 243 2.55 -7.15 -2.02
CA THR A 243 2.73 -8.23 -3.00
C THR A 243 1.44 -9.06 -3.14
N LYS A 244 0.30 -8.50 -2.76
CA LYS A 244 -1.00 -9.19 -2.72
C LYS A 244 -2.03 -8.49 -3.60
N THR A 245 -2.90 -9.31 -4.20
CA THR A 245 -4.10 -8.86 -4.92
C THR A 245 -5.31 -8.98 -4.00
N TRP A 246 -6.10 -7.90 -3.91
CA TRP A 246 -7.30 -7.83 -3.06
C TRP A 246 -8.54 -7.58 -3.94
N PRO A 247 -9.29 -8.63 -4.30
CA PRO A 247 -10.43 -8.49 -5.20
C PRO A 247 -11.66 -7.93 -4.47
N ALA A 248 -12.34 -6.95 -5.07
CA ALA A 248 -13.54 -6.34 -4.50
C ALA A 248 -14.77 -6.63 -5.38
N PHE A 249 -15.56 -7.62 -4.98
CA PHE A 249 -16.88 -7.90 -5.55
C PHE A 249 -17.75 -8.54 -4.47
N SER A 250 -18.92 -7.97 -4.18
CA SER A 250 -19.78 -8.47 -3.11
C SER A 250 -20.18 -9.92 -3.39
N ARG A 251 -19.89 -10.81 -2.45
CA ARG A 251 -20.13 -12.24 -2.58
C ARG A 251 -20.57 -12.84 -1.26
N ASP A 252 -21.61 -13.65 -1.30
CA ASP A 252 -22.02 -14.47 -0.16
C ASP A 252 -21.06 -15.65 0.01
N GLN A 253 -20.13 -15.50 0.96
CA GLN A 253 -19.21 -16.53 1.41
C GLN A 253 -18.78 -16.34 2.87
N PRO A 254 -18.51 -17.44 3.60
CA PRO A 254 -17.95 -17.34 4.94
C PRO A 254 -16.56 -16.67 4.89
N PRO A 255 -16.18 -15.86 5.89
CA PRO A 255 -14.86 -15.22 5.92
C PRO A 255 -13.72 -16.22 5.81
N SER A 256 -12.87 -16.08 4.79
CA SER A 256 -11.74 -16.97 4.54
C SER A 256 -10.46 -16.17 4.24
N PHE A 257 -9.29 -16.79 4.49
CA PHE A 257 -8.00 -16.20 4.13
C PHE A 257 -7.66 -16.38 2.64
N ASP A 258 -8.42 -17.20 1.90
CA ASP A 258 -8.18 -17.39 0.48
C ASP A 258 -8.95 -16.34 -0.31
N VAL A 259 -8.23 -15.27 -0.68
CA VAL A 259 -8.73 -14.14 -1.46
C VAL A 259 -9.29 -14.55 -2.83
N ARG A 260 -8.93 -15.73 -3.36
CA ARG A 260 -9.38 -16.18 -4.69
C ARG A 260 -10.83 -16.60 -4.74
N HIS A 261 -11.48 -16.85 -3.60
CA HIS A 261 -12.88 -17.27 -3.58
C HIS A 261 -13.89 -16.12 -3.71
N TYR A 262 -13.43 -14.87 -3.73
CA TYR A 262 -14.29 -13.68 -3.87
C TYR A 262 -14.50 -13.24 -5.34
N ILE A 263 -13.89 -13.91 -6.32
CA ILE A 263 -14.20 -13.76 -7.75
C ILE A 263 -14.95 -15.02 -8.22
N LEU A 264 -15.78 -14.86 -9.25
CA LEU A 264 -16.70 -15.86 -9.84
C LEU A 264 -16.16 -17.31 -9.84
N PRO A 265 -17.03 -18.33 -9.73
CA PRO A 265 -16.60 -19.72 -9.80
C PRO A 265 -15.80 -19.96 -11.09
N THR A 266 -14.61 -20.54 -10.96
CA THR A 266 -13.65 -20.85 -12.03
C THR A 266 -14.12 -21.95 -12.98
N ASN A 267 -15.43 -22.14 -13.14
CA ASN A 267 -16.04 -23.12 -14.04
C ASN A 267 -16.96 -22.40 -15.02
N PHE A 268 -16.41 -21.96 -16.15
CA PHE A 268 -17.12 -21.79 -17.41
C PHE A 268 -16.30 -22.45 -18.51
#